data_AF-A0AA39I8E3-F1
#
_entry.id   AF-A0AA39I8E3-F1
#
_cell.length_a   1.000
_cell.length_b   1.000
_cell.length_c   1.000
_cell.angle_alpha   90.00
_cell.angle_beta   90.00
_cell.angle_gamma   90.00
#
_symmetry.space_group_name_H-M   'P 1'
#
loop_
_entity.id
_entity.type
_entity.pdbx_description
1 polymer ?
#
loop_
_entity_poly.entity_id
_entity_poly.type
_entity_poly.pdbx_seq_one_letter_code
_entity_poly.pdbx_strand_id
1 'polypeptide(L)'
;MQRLAVALLLVLIATASCQHVITCYMCQIGLKNMVASMKANGEAMQNLGDSLSDGCDEIPQEQQRVGCRKLFGDHINDIFDQFSTDPSTDPLAMCKNMKFC
;
A
#
# COMPACT_ATOMS: atom_id res chain seq x y z
N MET A 1 16.21 18.39 41.14
CA MET A 1 15.00 17.95 40.43
C MET A 1 14.93 18.44 38.98
N GLN A 2 15.21 19.72 38.71
CA GLN A 2 15.11 20.30 37.35
C GLN A 2 16.04 19.69 36.29
N ARG A 3 17.27 19.30 36.64
CA ARG A 3 18.20 18.65 35.69
C ARG A 3 17.78 17.24 35.28
N LEU A 4 17.15 16.49 36.19
CA LEU A 4 16.60 15.17 35.90
C LEU A 4 15.39 15.26 34.95
N ALA A 5 14.52 16.24 35.15
CA ALA A 5 13.37 16.48 34.28
C ALA A 5 13.78 16.80 32.83
N VAL A 6 14.81 17.65 32.66
CA VAL A 6 15.34 18.00 31.32
C VAL A 6 15.97 16.78 30.63
N ALA A 7 16.74 15.96 31.37
CA ALA A 7 17.32 14.74 30.82
C ALA A 7 16.25 13.73 30.38
N LEU A 8 15.19 13.55 31.19
CA LEU A 8 14.07 12.68 30.85
C LEU A 8 13.32 13.15 29.59
N LEU A 9 13.12 14.47 29.45
CA LEU A 9 12.45 15.07 28.30
C LEU A 9 13.24 14.85 27.01
N LEU A 10 14.57 15.01 27.06
CA LEU A 10 15.45 14.80 25.90
C LEU A 10 15.47 13.34 25.45
N VAL A 11 15.46 12.39 26.38
CA VAL A 11 15.39 10.95 26.06
C VAL A 11 14.05 10.62 25.39
N LEU A 12 12.93 11.15 25.90
CA LEU A 12 11.60 10.94 25.32
C LEU A 12 11.50 11.48 23.88
N ILE A 13 12.03 12.68 23.64
CA ILE A 13 12.03 13.30 22.30
C ILE A 13 12.89 12.49 21.32
N ALA A 14 14.05 11.99 21.76
CA ALA A 14 14.92 11.15 20.94
C ALA A 14 14.27 9.79 20.60
N THR A 15 13.58 9.15 21.56
CA THR A 15 12.88 7.89 21.28
C THR A 15 11.69 8.08 20.33
N ALA A 16 10.97 9.19 20.43
CA ALA A 16 9.82 9.48 19.58
C ALA A 16 10.23 9.73 18.11
N SER A 17 11.33 10.47 17.89
CA SER A 17 11.82 10.74 16.54
C SER A 17 12.42 9.48 15.89
N CYS A 18 13.14 8.64 16.65
CA CYS A 18 13.66 7.37 16.15
C CYS A 18 12.55 6.39 15.78
N GLN A 19 11.48 6.30 16.57
CA GLN A 19 10.38 5.39 16.29
C GLN A 19 9.67 5.74 14.98
N HIS A 20 9.42 7.02 14.73
CA HIS A 20 8.80 7.49 13.49
C HIS A 20 9.64 7.20 12.24
N VAL A 21 10.97 7.33 12.34
CA VAL A 21 11.88 7.01 11.23
C VAL A 21 11.87 5.52 10.91
N ILE A 22 11.89 4.67 11.95
CA ILE A 22 11.87 3.21 11.78
C ILE A 22 10.54 2.74 11.18
N THR A 23 9.40 3.21 11.69
CA THR A 23 8.08 2.84 11.15
C THR A 23 7.93 3.28 9.70
N CYS A 24 8.41 4.48 9.37
CA CYS A 24 8.34 5.01 8.02
C CYS A 24 9.17 4.17 7.04
N TYR A 25 10.39 3.78 7.44
CA TYR A 25 11.26 2.92 6.65
C TYR A 25 10.67 1.51 6.43
N MET A 26 10.15 0.89 7.49
CA MET A 26 9.55 -0.45 7.42
C MET A 26 8.30 -0.44 6.53
N CYS A 27 7.46 0.59 6.63
CA CYS A 27 6.30 0.75 5.77
C CYS A 27 6.72 0.82 4.29
N GLN A 28 7.71 1.66 3.95
CA GLN A 28 8.15 1.81 2.56
C GLN A 28 8.73 0.52 1.98
N ILE A 29 9.55 -0.20 2.76
CA ILE A 29 10.12 -1.48 2.31
C ILE A 29 9.04 -2.55 2.19
N GLY A 30 8.09 -2.61 3.13
CA GLY A 30 6.96 -3.53 3.08
C GLY A 30 6.17 -3.36 1.78
N LEU A 31 5.79 -2.12 1.44
CA LEU A 31 5.06 -1.82 0.21
C LEU A 31 5.87 -2.16 -1.05
N LYS A 32 7.17 -1.81 -1.08
CA LYS A 32 8.05 -2.16 -2.21
C LYS A 32 8.15 -3.67 -2.42
N ASN A 33 8.31 -4.42 -1.34
CA ASN A 33 8.40 -5.88 -1.38
C ASN A 33 7.07 -6.51 -1.78
N MET A 34 5.94 -5.95 -1.33
CA MET A 34 4.61 -6.41 -1.73
C MET A 34 4.42 -6.26 -3.25
N VAL A 35 4.73 -5.09 -3.81
CA VAL A 35 4.66 -4.86 -5.26
C VAL A 35 5.57 -5.83 -6.02
N ALA A 36 6.82 -5.99 -5.58
CA ALA A 36 7.76 -6.91 -6.21
C ALA A 36 7.27 -8.37 -6.15
N SER A 37 6.74 -8.80 -5.01
CA SER A 37 6.20 -10.14 -4.81
C SER A 37 4.98 -10.42 -5.69
N MET A 38 4.08 -9.44 -5.84
CA MET A 38 2.91 -9.56 -6.72
C MET A 38 3.34 -9.69 -8.18
N LYS A 39 4.27 -8.84 -8.65
CA LYS A 39 4.76 -8.88 -10.04
C LYS A 39 5.55 -10.14 -10.36
N ALA A 40 6.23 -10.72 -9.37
CA ALA A 40 6.99 -11.96 -9.55
C ALA A 40 6.10 -13.23 -9.56
N ASN A 41 4.83 -13.12 -9.15
CA ASN A 41 3.94 -14.26 -9.00
C ASN A 41 2.67 -14.09 -9.85
N GLY A 42 2.66 -14.75 -11.02
CA GLY A 42 1.52 -14.72 -11.94
C GLY A 42 0.22 -15.27 -11.33
N GLU A 43 0.30 -16.28 -10.46
CA GLU A 43 -0.88 -16.83 -9.76
C GLU A 43 -1.45 -15.81 -8.77
N ALA A 44 -0.60 -15.12 -8.00
CA ALA A 44 -1.05 -14.08 -7.09
C ALA A 44 -1.71 -12.91 -7.85
N MET A 45 -1.15 -12.53 -8.99
CA MET A 45 -1.73 -11.49 -9.84
C MET A 45 -3.08 -11.92 -10.45
N GLN A 46 -3.17 -13.17 -10.89
CA GLN A 46 -4.42 -13.74 -11.40
C GLN A 46 -5.50 -13.77 -10.32
N ASN A 47 -5.17 -14.27 -9.12
CA ASN A 47 -6.08 -14.31 -7.99
C ASN A 47 -6.56 -12.90 -7.57
N LEU A 48 -5.71 -11.88 -7.69
CA LEU A 48 -6.11 -10.50 -7.47
C LEU A 48 -7.13 -10.03 -8.54
N GLY A 49 -6.87 -10.35 -9.82
CA GLY A 49 -7.78 -10.03 -10.92
C GLY A 49 -9.14 -10.71 -10.75
N ASP A 50 -9.14 -12.00 -10.39
CA ASP A 50 -10.35 -12.78 -10.14
C ASP A 50 -11.14 -12.21 -8.96
N SER A 51 -10.48 -11.88 -7.85
CA SER A 51 -11.14 -11.27 -6.69
C SER A 51 -11.77 -9.91 -7.01
N LEU A 52 -11.14 -9.09 -7.86
CA LEU A 52 -11.71 -7.81 -8.31
C LEU A 52 -12.86 -8.02 -9.30
N SER A 53 -12.75 -9.03 -10.16
CA SER A 53 -13.80 -9.45 -11.08
C SER A 53 -15.05 -9.92 -10.34
N ASP A 54 -14.89 -10.67 -9.25
CA ASP A 54 -16.00 -11.08 -8.39
C ASP A 54 -16.71 -9.86 -7.76
N GLY A 55 -15.96 -8.84 -7.35
CA GLY A 55 -16.50 -7.58 -6.85
C GLY A 55 -17.38 -6.83 -7.86
N CYS A 56 -17.22 -7.10 -9.16
CA CYS A 56 -18.09 -6.51 -10.19
C CYS A 56 -19.55 -6.98 -10.08
N ASP A 57 -19.83 -8.07 -9.36
CA ASP A 57 -21.20 -8.59 -9.21
C ASP A 57 -22.12 -7.70 -8.40
N GLU A 58 -21.56 -6.76 -7.66
CA GLU A 58 -22.33 -5.72 -6.97
C GLU A 58 -22.92 -4.69 -7.94
N ILE A 59 -22.44 -4.62 -9.19
CA ILE A 59 -22.92 -3.68 -10.20
C ILE A 59 -24.31 -4.09 -10.69
N PRO A 60 -25.37 -3.27 -10.51
CA PRO A 60 -26.73 -3.67 -10.89
C PRO A 60 -26.92 -3.86 -12.40
N GLN A 61 -26.27 -3.02 -13.20
CA GLN A 61 -26.41 -3.05 -14.65
C GLN A 61 -25.56 -4.17 -15.28
N GLU A 62 -26.21 -5.06 -16.02
CA GLU A 62 -25.58 -6.25 -16.60
C GLU A 62 -24.40 -5.92 -17.52
N GLN A 63 -24.56 -4.97 -18.44
CA GLN A 63 -23.50 -4.60 -19.38
C GLN A 63 -22.26 -4.04 -18.67
N GLN A 64 -22.44 -3.29 -17.59
CA GLN A 64 -21.33 -2.77 -16.79
C GLN A 64 -20.65 -3.88 -15.99
N ARG A 65 -21.41 -4.82 -15.44
CA ARG A 65 -20.87 -6.01 -14.75
C ARG A 65 -19.98 -6.82 -15.68
N VAL A 66 -20.46 -7.14 -16.88
CA VAL A 66 -19.69 -7.87 -17.90
C VAL A 66 -18.42 -7.10 -18.30
N GLY A 67 -18.55 -5.79 -18.51
CA GLY A 67 -17.40 -4.93 -18.82
C GLY A 67 -16.36 -4.89 -17.70
N CYS A 68 -16.80 -4.76 -16.45
CA CYS A 68 -15.95 -4.75 -15.26
C CYS A 68 -15.20 -6.07 -15.08
N ARG A 69 -15.90 -7.21 -15.18
CA ARG A 69 -15.28 -8.54 -15.11
C ARG A 69 -14.22 -8.72 -16.19
N LYS A 70 -14.53 -8.30 -17.42
CA LYS A 70 -13.58 -8.35 -18.53
C LYS A 70 -12.36 -7.46 -18.28
N LEU A 71 -12.57 -6.25 -17.76
CA LEU A 71 -11.49 -5.33 -17.45
C LEU A 71 -10.48 -5.96 -16.47
N PHE A 72 -10.95 -6.51 -15.35
CA PHE A 72 -10.04 -7.13 -14.38
C PHE A 72 -9.51 -8.49 -14.84
N GLY A 73 -10.29 -9.30 -15.56
CA GLY A 73 -9.82 -10.57 -16.09
C GLY A 73 -8.73 -10.42 -17.16
N ASP A 74 -8.87 -9.46 -18.07
CA ASP A 74 -7.97 -9.30 -19.21
C ASP A 74 -6.80 -8.35 -18.93
N HIS A 75 -7.00 -7.36 -18.05
CA HIS A 75 -6.06 -6.23 -17.89
C HIS A 75 -5.51 -6.05 -16.48
N ILE A 76 -5.66 -7.01 -15.55
CA ILE A 76 -5.16 -6.84 -14.17
C ILE A 76 -3.66 -6.50 -14.11
N ASN A 77 -2.84 -7.11 -14.98
CA ASN A 77 -1.41 -6.82 -15.02
C ASN A 77 -1.14 -5.36 -15.37
N ASP A 78 -1.80 -4.83 -16.42
CA ASP A 78 -1.65 -3.44 -16.85
C ASP A 78 -2.15 -2.46 -15.78
N ILE A 79 -3.28 -2.79 -15.14
CA ILE A 79 -3.88 -2.01 -14.06
C ILE A 79 -2.93 -1.96 -12.86
N PHE A 80 -2.40 -3.11 -12.44
CA PHE A 80 -1.49 -3.20 -11.30
C PHE A 80 -0.16 -2.50 -11.60
N ASP A 81 0.33 -2.59 -12.84
CA ASP A 81 1.53 -1.88 -13.26
C ASP A 81 1.34 -0.38 -13.16
N GLN A 82 0.26 0.17 -13.73
CA GLN A 82 -0.10 1.59 -13.59
C GLN A 82 -0.21 1.99 -12.12
N PHE A 83 -0.98 1.22 -11.33
CA PHE A 83 -1.14 1.43 -9.88
C PHE A 83 0.22 1.44 -9.16
N SER A 84 1.16 0.57 -9.52
CA SER A 84 2.45 0.47 -8.83
C SER A 84 3.45 1.58 -9.22
N THR A 85 3.19 2.30 -10.31
CA THR A 85 4.06 3.37 -10.82
C THR A 85 3.48 4.77 -10.67
N ASP A 86 2.20 4.88 -10.29
CA ASP A 86 1.55 6.17 -10.07
C ASP A 86 2.21 6.92 -8.89
N PRO A 87 2.56 8.21 -9.03
CA PRO A 87 3.19 8.97 -7.95
C PRO A 87 2.34 9.10 -6.68
N SER A 88 1.01 8.99 -6.77
CA SER A 88 0.10 9.05 -5.63
C SER A 88 0.09 7.76 -4.80
N THR A 89 0.54 6.65 -5.38
CA THR A 89 0.69 5.33 -4.76
C THR A 89 2.16 4.96 -4.53
N ASP A 90 3.08 5.91 -4.72
CA ASP A 90 4.49 5.75 -4.31
C ASP A 90 4.56 5.35 -2.82
N PRO A 91 5.44 4.40 -2.45
CA PRO A 91 5.54 3.92 -1.07
C PRO A 91 5.68 5.03 -0.01
N LEU A 92 6.42 6.12 -0.29
CA LEU A 92 6.52 7.22 0.67
C LEU A 92 5.19 7.98 0.79
N ALA A 93 4.51 8.23 -0.32
CA ALA A 93 3.20 8.87 -0.32
C ALA A 93 2.17 8.04 0.45
N MET A 94 2.10 6.73 0.20
CA MET A 94 1.19 5.82 0.91
C MET A 94 1.50 5.77 2.42
N CYS A 95 2.77 5.67 2.81
CA CYS A 95 3.15 5.62 4.22
C CYS A 95 2.83 6.92 4.97
N LYS A 96 2.93 8.09 4.30
CA LYS A 96 2.47 9.38 4.85
C LYS A 96 0.95 9.44 5.03
N ASN A 97 0.21 8.91 4.06
CA ASN A 97 -1.25 8.88 4.12
C ASN A 97 -1.73 7.98 5.27
N MET A 98 -1.04 6.86 5.51
CA MET A 98 -1.33 5.92 6.61
C MET A 98 -0.78 6.35 7.98
N LYS A 99 -0.06 7.48 8.08
CA LYS A 99 0.57 7.97 9.32
C LYS A 99 1.66 7.06 9.88
N PHE A 100 2.30 6.27 9.02
CA PHE A 100 3.55 5.58 9.34
C PHE A 100 4.79 6.45 9.03
N CYS A 101 4.57 7.46 8.19
CA CYS A 101 5.36 8.65 7.96
C CYS A 101 4.42 9.87 8.10
#